data_AF-A0A2J5NCX4-F1
#
_entry.id   AF-A0A2J5NCX4-F1
#
_cell.length_a   1.000
_cell.length_b   1.000
_cell.length_c   1.000
_cell.angle_alpha   90.00
_cell.angle_beta   90.00
_cell.angle_gamma   90.00
#
_symmetry.space_group_name_H-M   'P 1'
#
loop_
_entity.id
_entity.type
_entity.pdbx_description
1 polymer ?
#
loop_
_entity_poly.entity_id
_entity_poly.type
_entity_poly.pdbx_seq_one_letter_code
_entity_poly.pdbx_strand_id
1 'polypeptide(L)'
;MSYQWDFAAIWPYRMLLLEGLWGTIQIGVTSILFGMLAGIALALMKASPLMLFRLPALILIGFYRNTPAIVHFFWIYYALPVVSPLTLS
;
A
#
# COMPACT_ATOMS: atom_id res chain seq x y z
N MET A 1 2.88 23.12 34.78
CA MET A 1 1.68 22.55 34.13
C MET A 1 1.70 21.04 34.33
N SER A 2 0.81 20.49 35.14
CA SER A 2 0.68 19.04 35.34
C SER A 2 -0.36 18.49 34.37
N TYR A 3 0.09 17.93 33.25
CA TYR A 3 -0.79 17.17 32.37
C TYR A 3 -1.27 15.91 33.09
N GLN A 4 -2.59 15.71 33.17
CA GLN A 4 -3.19 14.50 33.69
C GLN A 4 -3.70 13.66 32.52
N TRP A 5 -3.20 12.44 32.42
CA TRP A 5 -3.65 11.49 31.41
C TRP A 5 -5.09 11.05 31.73
N ASP A 6 -6.01 11.29 30.79
CA ASP A 6 -7.39 10.80 30.87
C ASP A 6 -7.67 9.82 29.72
N PHE A 7 -7.46 8.54 30.00
CA PHE A 7 -7.77 7.46 29.05
C PHE A 7 -9.26 7.08 29.06
N ALA A 8 -10.02 7.50 30.08
CA ALA A 8 -11.45 7.24 30.14
C ALA A 8 -12.19 7.98 29.02
N ALA A 9 -11.68 9.14 28.61
CA ALA A 9 -12.17 9.90 27.46
C ALA A 9 -12.21 9.10 26.13
N ILE A 10 -11.36 8.07 25.98
CA ILE A 10 -11.25 7.28 24.75
C ILE A 10 -12.21 6.07 24.76
N TRP A 11 -12.62 5.59 25.95
CA TRP A 11 -13.44 4.39 26.13
C TRP A 11 -14.77 4.36 25.36
N PRO A 12 -15.50 5.48 25.20
CA PRO A 12 -16.70 5.51 24.37
C PRO A 12 -16.44 5.13 22.91
N TYR A 13 -15.26 5.44 22.38
CA TYR A 13 -14.86 5.20 20.98
C TYR A 13 -14.21 3.82 20.75
N ARG A 14 -14.14 2.96 21.76
CA ARG A 14 -13.45 1.66 21.67
C ARG A 14 -13.93 0.81 20.48
N MET A 15 -15.21 0.85 20.12
CA MET A 15 -15.73 0.11 18.96
C MET A 15 -15.22 0.69 17.64
N LEU A 16 -15.19 2.02 17.50
CA LEU A 16 -14.61 2.70 16.33
C LEU A 16 -13.11 2.39 16.20
N LEU A 17 -12.39 2.35 17.32
CA LEU A 17 -10.96 2.00 17.32
C LEU A 17 -10.74 0.53 16.94
N LEU A 18 -11.57 -0.39 17.42
CA LEU A 18 -11.53 -1.80 17.03
C LEU A 18 -11.86 -1.97 15.54
N GLU A 19 -12.82 -1.21 15.01
CA GLU A 19 -13.16 -1.20 13.60
C GLU A 19 -12.00 -0.69 12.74
N GLY A 20 -11.35 0.41 13.12
CA GLY A 20 -10.17 0.93 12.44
C GLY A 20 -8.98 -0.04 12.50
N LEU A 21 -8.78 -0.70 13.65
CA LEU A 21 -7.78 -1.75 13.82
C LEU A 21 -8.07 -2.93 12.87
N TRP A 22 -9.32 -3.36 12.81
CA TRP A 22 -9.74 -4.46 11.94
C TRP A 22 -9.52 -4.10 10.47
N GLY A 23 -9.91 -2.90 10.04
CA GLY A 23 -9.64 -2.41 8.69
C GLY A 23 -8.14 -2.38 8.36
N THR A 24 -7.30 -1.97 9.31
CA THR A 24 -5.83 -1.99 9.14
C THR A 24 -5.30 -3.41 8.94
N ILE A 25 -5.79 -4.37 9.73
CA ILE A 25 -5.43 -5.79 9.58
C ILE A 25 -5.87 -6.30 8.21
N GLN A 26 -7.10 -6.03 7.79
CA GLN A 26 -7.62 -6.45 6.50
C GLN A 26 -6.78 -5.92 5.34
N ILE A 27 -6.48 -4.62 5.33
CA ILE A 27 -5.64 -3.99 4.31
C ILE A 27 -4.23 -4.58 4.36
N GLY A 28 -3.62 -4.63 5.55
CA GLY A 28 -2.26 -5.13 5.73
C GLY A 28 -2.08 -6.57 5.25
N VAL A 29 -2.93 -7.49 5.70
CA VAL A 29 -2.87 -8.91 5.29
C VAL A 29 -3.08 -9.05 3.79
N THR A 30 -4.09 -8.37 3.24
CA THR A 30 -4.40 -8.44 1.81
C THR A 30 -3.24 -7.90 0.96
N SER A 31 -2.70 -6.72 1.31
CA SER A 31 -1.56 -6.12 0.62
C SER A 31 -0.30 -6.97 0.71
N ILE A 32 -0.02 -7.59 1.87
CA ILE A 32 1.13 -8.48 2.04
C ILE A 32 0.98 -9.73 1.15
N LEU A 33 -0.20 -10.35 1.13
CA LEU A 33 -0.44 -11.56 0.32
C LEU A 33 -0.24 -11.26 -1.17
N PHE A 34 -0.90 -10.23 -1.70
CA PHE A 34 -0.75 -9.87 -3.11
C PHE A 34 0.67 -9.37 -3.44
N GLY A 35 1.26 -8.57 -2.56
CA GLY A 35 2.63 -8.07 -2.70
C GLY A 35 3.66 -9.19 -2.71
N MET A 36 3.47 -10.23 -1.89
CA MET A 36 4.33 -11.42 -1.85
C MET A 36 4.22 -12.22 -3.14
N LEU A 37 3.00 -12.49 -3.62
CA LEU A 37 2.78 -13.23 -4.88
C LEU A 37 3.41 -12.50 -6.07
N ALA A 38 3.15 -11.18 -6.19
CA ALA A 38 3.76 -10.36 -7.23
C ALA A 38 5.29 -10.27 -7.08
N GLY A 39 5.78 -10.13 -5.85
CA GLY A 39 7.21 -10.08 -5.54
C GLY A 39 7.95 -11.36 -5.94
N ILE A 40 7.36 -12.53 -5.67
CA ILE A 40 7.90 -13.83 -6.09
C ILE A 40 7.96 -13.92 -7.61
N ALA A 41 6.89 -13.54 -8.31
CA ALA A 41 6.86 -13.54 -9.78
C ALA A 41 7.97 -12.63 -10.37
N LEU A 42 8.10 -11.41 -9.85
CA LEU A 42 9.14 -10.47 -10.28
C LEU A 42 10.56 -10.97 -9.93
N ALA A 43 10.74 -11.63 -8.79
CA ALA A 43 12.02 -12.22 -8.41
C ALA A 43 12.44 -13.34 -9.38
N LEU A 44 11.50 -14.22 -9.76
CA LEU A 44 11.74 -15.27 -10.75
C LEU A 44 12.06 -14.69 -12.13
N MET A 45 11.32 -13.67 -12.57
CA MET A 45 11.60 -12.96 -13.84
C MET A 45 12.98 -12.31 -13.84
N LYS A 46 13.37 -11.67 -12.72
CA LYS A 46 14.69 -11.06 -12.55
C LYS A 46 15.83 -12.09 -12.62
N ALA A 47 15.62 -13.30 -12.11
CA ALA A 47 16.60 -14.38 -12.15
C ALA A 47 16.77 -15.02 -13.55
N SER A 48 15.85 -14.74 -14.48
CA SER A 48 15.91 -15.29 -15.83
C SER A 48 17.17 -14.84 -16.59
N PRO A 49 17.83 -15.74 -17.36
CA PRO A 49 18.92 -15.36 -18.25
C PRO A 49 18.43 -14.55 -19.46
N LEU A 50 17.14 -14.63 -19.79
CA LEU A 50 16.55 -13.92 -20.93
C LEU A 50 16.29 -12.45 -20.55
N MET A 51 16.90 -11.56 -21.33
CA MET A 51 16.76 -10.11 -21.13
C MET A 51 15.30 -9.64 -21.18
N LEU A 52 14.46 -10.32 -21.97
CA LEU A 52 13.02 -10.02 -22.09
C LEU A 52 12.26 -10.11 -20.76
N PHE A 53 12.64 -11.02 -19.87
CA PHE A 53 12.00 -11.15 -18.54
C PHE A 53 12.73 -10.34 -17.48
N ARG A 54 14.05 -10.30 -17.55
CA ARG A 54 14.89 -9.62 -16.57
C ARG A 54 14.71 -8.11 -16.58
N LEU A 55 14.64 -7.50 -17.76
CA LEU A 55 14.60 -6.03 -17.90
C LEU A 55 13.29 -5.43 -17.34
N PRO A 56 12.08 -5.91 -17.70
CA PRO A 56 10.85 -5.40 -17.10
C PRO A 56 10.81 -5.57 -15.58
N ALA A 57 11.30 -6.71 -15.07
CA ALA A 57 11.37 -6.95 -13.62
C ALA A 57 12.28 -5.93 -12.91
N LEU A 58 13.46 -5.63 -13.47
CA LEU A 58 14.37 -4.62 -12.92
C LEU A 58 13.74 -3.22 -12.92
N ILE A 59 13.06 -2.84 -14.01
CA ILE A 59 12.40 -1.54 -14.13
C ILE A 59 11.26 -1.43 -13.10
N LEU A 60 10.37 -2.42 -13.04
CA LEU A 60 9.25 -2.42 -12.10
C LEU A 60 9.73 -2.40 -10.65
N ILE A 61 10.68 -3.27 -10.28
CA ILE A 61 11.26 -3.29 -8.93
C ILE A 61 11.91 -1.94 -8.60
N GLY A 62 12.71 -1.38 -9.51
CA GLY A 62 13.37 -0.10 -9.32
C GLY A 62 12.37 1.05 -9.14
N PHE A 63 11.35 1.12 -9.99
CA PHE A 63 10.31 2.15 -9.94
C PHE A 63 9.57 2.18 -8.59
N TYR A 64 9.06 1.02 -8.16
CA TYR A 64 8.29 0.92 -6.91
C TYR A 64 9.16 1.07 -5.65
N ARG A 65 10.46 0.69 -5.71
CA ARG A 65 11.37 0.85 -4.56
C ARG A 65 11.96 2.27 -4.44
N ASN A 66 12.07 3.00 -5.54
CA ASN A 66 12.68 4.33 -5.57
C ASN A 66 11.64 5.46 -5.49
N THR A 67 10.35 5.17 -5.66
CA THR A 67 9.27 6.17 -5.59
C THR A 67 8.52 6.02 -4.27
N PRO A 68 8.26 7.12 -3.52
CA PRO A 68 7.52 7.03 -2.27
C PRO A 68 6.14 6.41 -2.46
N ALA A 69 5.73 5.51 -1.55
CA ALA A 69 4.42 4.85 -1.62
C ALA A 69 3.27 5.87 -1.67
N ILE A 70 3.38 6.95 -0.89
CA ILE A 70 2.37 8.01 -0.85
C ILE A 70 2.19 8.69 -2.22
N VAL A 71 3.25 8.85 -3.02
CA VAL A 71 3.15 9.45 -4.37
C VAL A 71 2.32 8.58 -5.29
N HIS A 72 2.44 7.25 -5.19
CA HIS A 72 1.59 6.32 -5.95
C HIS A 72 0.12 6.44 -5.54
N PHE A 73 -0.15 6.53 -4.22
CA PHE A 73 -1.50 6.78 -3.74
C PHE A 73 -2.06 8.08 -4.28
N PHE A 74 -1.29 9.18 -4.23
CA PHE A 74 -1.74 10.47 -4.79
C PHE A 74 -2.04 10.39 -6.28
N TRP A 75 -1.19 9.71 -7.06
CA TRP A 75 -1.42 9.53 -8.49
C TRP A 75 -2.70 8.77 -8.79
N ILE A 76 -2.96 7.66 -8.08
CA ILE A 76 -4.15 6.84 -8.32
C ILE A 76 -5.42 7.54 -7.86
N TYR A 77 -5.40 8.20 -6.70
CA TYR A 77 -6.60 8.83 -6.13
C TYR A 77 -6.91 10.20 -6.71
N TYR A 78 -5.91 11.01 -7.06
CA TYR A 78 -6.14 12.39 -7.50
C TYR A 78 -5.80 12.64 -8.96
N ALA A 79 -4.71 12.07 -9.48
CA ALA A 79 -4.28 12.39 -10.85
C ALA A 79 -5.00 11.52 -11.90
N LEU A 80 -5.16 10.21 -11.65
CA LEU A 80 -5.80 9.28 -12.57
C LEU A 80 -7.24 9.68 -12.95
N PRO A 81 -8.11 10.12 -12.02
CA PRO A 81 -9.46 10.56 -12.36
C PRO A 81 -9.51 11.85 -13.19
N VAL A 82 -8.44 12.65 -13.18
CA VAL A 82 -8.35 13.89 -13.97
C VAL A 82 -7.95 13.59 -15.42
N VAL A 83 -7.07 12.60 -15.62
CA VAL A 83 -6.55 12.24 -16.95
C VAL A 83 -7.31 11.10 -17.62
N SER A 84 -8.21 10.44 -16.90
CA SER A 84 -9.05 9.36 -17.42
C SER A 84 -10.52 9.62 -17.06
N PRO A 85 -11.49 9.17 -17.89
CA PRO A 85 -12.91 9.30 -17.58
C PRO A 85 -13.38 8.40 -16.42
N LEU A 86 -12.47 7.69 -15.74
CA LEU A 86 -12.77 6.81 -14.61
C LEU A 86 -12.92 7.65 -13.33
N THR A 87 -14.16 7.87 -12.91
CA THR A 87 -14.46 8.46 -11.59
C THR A 87 -14.45 7.38 -10.53
N LEU A 88 -13.39 7.33 -9.72
CA LEU A 88 -13.37 6.54 -8.48
C LEU A 88 -14.22 7.30 -7.44
N SER A 89 -15.48 6.88 -7.28
CA SER A 89 -16.44 7.43 -6.31
C SER A 89 -16.05 7.17 -4.87
#